data_AF-A0A2D7BZH3-F1
#
_entry.id   AF-A0A2D7BZH3-F1
#
_cell.length_a   1.000
_cell.length_b   1.000
_cell.length_c   1.000
_cell.angle_alpha   90.00
_cell.angle_beta   90.00
_cell.angle_gamma   90.00
#
_symmetry.space_group_name_H-M   'P 1'
#
loop_
_entity.id
_entity.type
_entity.pdbx_description
1 polymer ?
#
loop_
_entity_poly.entity_id
_entity_poly.type
_entity_poly.pdbx_seq_one_letter_code
_entity_poly.pdbx_strand_id
1 'polypeptide(L)'
;MINFKKYLEEKRYSMYDTLELKDGADGLAAKSKKSGISVDTLKKVYNRGVAAWKTGHRPGTTPQQWGHARVNAFIVKKKKGNLNHDKDLA
;
A
#
# COMPACT_ATOMS: atom_id res chain seq x y z
N MET A 1 32.62 1.70 29.49
CA MET A 1 32.57 0.73 28.37
C MET A 1 31.13 0.63 27.91
N ILE A 2 30.80 1.04 26.69
CA ILE A 2 29.40 0.99 26.21
C ILE A 2 29.03 -0.47 26.01
N ASN A 3 27.96 -0.93 26.68
CA ASN A 3 27.46 -2.29 26.52
C ASN A 3 26.80 -2.40 25.13
N PHE A 4 27.56 -2.93 24.19
CA PHE A 4 27.19 -3.03 22.77
C PHE A 4 25.87 -3.77 22.57
N LYS A 5 25.56 -4.76 23.43
CA LYS A 5 24.30 -5.52 23.37
C LYS A 5 23.11 -4.65 23.76
N LYS A 6 23.25 -3.83 24.81
CA LYS A 6 22.22 -2.88 25.26
C LYS A 6 21.98 -1.78 24.22
N TYR A 7 23.03 -1.24 23.61
CA TYR A 7 22.93 -0.26 22.53
C TYR A 7 22.18 -0.81 21.31
N LEU A 8 22.49 -2.04 20.90
CA LEU A 8 21.81 -2.69 19.78
C LEU A 8 20.35 -3.01 20.08
N GLU A 9 20.03 -3.46 21.29
CA GLU A 9 18.63 -3.70 21.68
C GLU A 9 17.82 -2.41 21.77
N GLU A 10 18.35 -1.35 22.38
CA GLU A 10 17.70 -0.04 22.47
C GLU A 10 17.48 0.57 21.08
N LYS A 11 18.48 0.50 20.19
CA LYS A 11 18.34 0.93 18.79
C LYS A 11 17.34 0.09 18.02
N ARG A 12 17.32 -1.22 18.24
CA ARG A 12 16.35 -2.13 17.61
C ARG A 12 14.93 -1.77 18.06
N TYR A 13 14.70 -1.59 19.37
CA TYR A 13 13.40 -1.19 19.91
C TYR A 13 12.97 0.21 19.46
N SER A 14 13.89 1.18 19.46
CA SER A 14 13.64 2.53 18.93
C SER A 14 13.28 2.53 17.44
N MET A 15 13.89 1.64 16.65
CA MET A 15 13.54 1.47 15.23
C MET A 15 12.13 0.87 15.06
N TYR A 16 11.70 -0.04 15.93
CA TYR A 16 10.34 -0.59 15.93
C TYR A 16 9.30 0.43 16.42
N ASP A 17 9.65 1.29 17.38
CA ASP A 17 8.78 2.36 17.91
C ASP A 17 8.60 3.52 16.89
N THR A 18 9.63 3.79 16.09
CA THR A 18 9.56 4.75 14.95
C THR A 18 9.04 4.13 13.65
N LEU A 19 8.93 2.81 13.59
CA LEU A 19 8.07 2.10 12.65
C LEU A 19 6.62 2.28 13.10
N GLU A 20 6.12 3.52 13.00
CA GLU A 20 4.73 3.69 12.60
C GLU A 20 4.59 2.85 11.33
N LEU A 21 3.95 1.68 11.43
CA LEU A 21 3.45 0.93 10.29
C LEU A 21 2.41 1.83 9.61
N LYS A 22 2.90 2.79 8.83
CA LYS A 22 2.14 3.55 7.84
C LYS A 22 1.74 2.54 6.79
N ASP A 23 0.72 1.75 7.12
CA ASP A 23 0.19 0.56 6.43
C ASP A 23 -0.41 0.86 5.04
N GLY A 24 0.17 1.79 4.30
CA GLY A 24 -0.22 2.15 2.95
C GLY A 24 0.39 3.45 2.43
N ALA A 25 0.93 4.33 3.27
CA ALA A 25 1.37 5.66 2.83
C ALA A 25 2.60 5.62 1.92
N ASP A 26 3.64 4.88 2.31
CA ASP A 26 4.91 4.87 1.55
C ASP A 26 4.79 4.12 0.22
N GLY A 27 4.03 3.00 0.22
CA GLY A 27 3.78 2.21 -0.98
C GLY A 27 2.94 2.97 -2.02
N LEU A 28 1.92 3.72 -1.59
CA LEU A 28 1.10 4.52 -2.49
C LEU A 28 1.83 5.80 -2.95
N ALA A 29 2.60 6.45 -2.09
CA ALA A 29 3.42 7.61 -2.45
C ALA A 29 4.46 7.27 -3.53
N ALA A 30 5.18 6.16 -3.37
CA ALA A 30 6.15 5.70 -4.36
C ALA A 30 5.48 5.35 -5.70
N LYS A 31 4.31 4.71 -5.66
CA LYS A 31 3.52 4.40 -6.87
C LYS A 31 2.96 5.66 -7.54
N SER A 32 2.52 6.65 -6.75
CA SER A 32 2.08 7.96 -7.23
C SER A 32 3.19 8.64 -8.02
N LYS A 33 4.38 8.77 -7.42
CA LYS A 33 5.56 9.36 -8.09
C LYS A 33 5.93 8.63 -9.39
N LYS A 34 5.87 7.30 -9.41
CA LYS A 34 6.21 6.48 -10.60
C LYS A 34 5.15 6.49 -11.69
N SER A 35 3.88 6.73 -11.36
CA SER A 35 2.76 6.63 -12.30
C SER A 35 2.18 7.98 -12.73
N GLY A 36 2.52 9.07 -12.04
CA GLY A 36 1.89 10.38 -12.26
C GLY A 36 0.43 10.45 -11.81
N ILE A 37 -0.03 9.49 -11.00
CA ILE A 37 -1.39 9.42 -10.47
C ILE A 37 -1.37 9.92 -9.03
N SER A 38 -2.28 10.81 -8.64
CA SER A 38 -2.30 11.35 -7.27
C SER A 38 -2.46 10.25 -6.21
N VAL A 39 -1.80 10.44 -5.06
CA VAL A 39 -1.89 9.53 -3.91
C VAL A 39 -3.36 9.29 -3.51
N ASP A 40 -4.19 10.34 -3.51
CA ASP A 40 -5.62 10.23 -3.17
C ASP A 40 -6.38 9.31 -4.11
N THR A 41 -6.09 9.37 -5.42
CA THR A 41 -6.69 8.46 -6.40
C THR A 41 -6.27 7.02 -6.11
N LEU A 42 -4.99 6.78 -5.83
CA LEU A 42 -4.50 5.44 -5.51
C LEU A 42 -5.04 4.93 -4.16
N LYS A 43 -5.25 5.83 -3.19
CA LYS A 43 -5.87 5.53 -1.89
C LYS A 43 -7.32 5.09 -2.06
N LYS A 44 -8.09 5.75 -2.93
CA LYS A 44 -9.46 5.32 -3.28
C LYS A 44 -9.48 3.91 -3.87
N VAL A 45 -8.61 3.63 -4.84
CA VAL A 45 -8.49 2.30 -5.46
C VAL A 45 -8.08 1.23 -4.44
N TYR A 46 -7.14 1.55 -3.56
CA TYR A 46 -6.71 0.67 -2.47
C TYR A 46 -7.87 0.34 -1.54
N ASN A 47 -8.59 1.35 -1.04
CA ASN A 47 -9.72 1.18 -0.12
C ASN A 47 -10.84 0.32 -0.74
N ARG A 48 -11.13 0.51 -2.04
CA ARG A 48 -12.07 -0.34 -2.79
C ARG A 48 -11.60 -1.79 -2.86
N GLY A 49 -10.30 -2.01 -3.10
CA GLY A 49 -9.71 -3.34 -3.08
C GLY A 49 -9.86 -4.04 -1.73
N VAL A 50 -9.59 -3.32 -0.65
CA VAL A 50 -9.78 -3.82 0.73
C VAL A 50 -11.26 -4.11 1.01
N ALA A 51 -12.18 -3.26 0.55
CA ALA A 51 -13.61 -3.49 0.70
C ALA A 51 -14.09 -4.74 -0.07
N ALA A 52 -13.67 -4.91 -1.32
CA ALA A 52 -14.00 -6.09 -2.12
C ALA A 52 -13.44 -7.39 -1.53
N TRP A 53 -12.29 -7.32 -0.86
CA TRP A 53 -11.74 -8.48 -0.14
C TRP A 53 -12.70 -9.00 0.94
N LYS A 54 -13.40 -8.10 1.64
CA LYS A 54 -14.36 -8.46 2.70
C LYS A 54 -15.56 -9.24 2.18
N THR A 55 -15.96 -9.01 0.92
CA THR A 55 -17.12 -9.68 0.30
C THR A 55 -16.75 -10.97 -0.41
N GLY A 56 -15.48 -11.15 -0.78
CA GLY A 56 -15.00 -12.37 -1.43
C GLY A 56 -13.55 -12.23 -1.86
N HIS A 57 -12.72 -13.19 -1.44
CA HIS A 57 -11.29 -13.19 -1.75
C HIS A 57 -10.70 -14.58 -1.94
N ARG A 58 -9.49 -14.62 -2.51
CA ARG A 58 -8.66 -15.82 -2.65
C ARG A 58 -8.10 -16.21 -1.27
N PRO A 59 -8.26 -17.48 -0.84
CA PRO A 59 -7.66 -17.96 0.40
C PRO A 59 -6.15 -17.65 0.47
N GLY A 60 -5.67 -17.26 1.64
CA GLY A 60 -4.26 -16.91 1.87
C GLY A 60 -3.83 -15.53 1.36
N THR A 61 -4.73 -14.71 0.82
CA THR A 61 -4.42 -13.32 0.45
C THR A 61 -4.85 -12.36 1.55
N THR A 62 -3.97 -11.43 1.95
CA THR A 62 -4.33 -10.39 2.93
C THR A 62 -5.09 -9.22 2.28
N PRO A 63 -5.92 -8.46 3.03
CA PRO A 63 -6.59 -7.28 2.49
C PRO A 63 -5.60 -6.26 1.89
N GLN A 64 -4.42 -6.11 2.51
CA GLN A 64 -3.36 -5.22 2.05
C GLN A 64 -2.79 -5.66 0.70
N GLN A 65 -2.48 -6.96 0.55
CA GLN A 65 -2.03 -7.54 -0.72
C GLN A 65 -3.07 -7.33 -1.82
N TRP A 66 -4.35 -7.51 -1.48
CA TRP A 66 -5.46 -7.30 -2.41
C TRP A 66 -5.61 -5.84 -2.84
N GLY A 67 -5.56 -4.91 -1.89
CA GLY A 67 -5.60 -3.48 -2.15
C GLY A 67 -4.46 -3.03 -3.07
N HIS A 68 -3.24 -3.49 -2.80
CA HIS A 68 -2.08 -3.18 -3.65
C HIS A 68 -2.15 -3.84 -5.03
N ALA A 69 -2.67 -5.05 -5.15
CA ALA A 69 -2.89 -5.69 -6.45
C ALA A 69 -3.87 -4.88 -7.33
N ARG A 70 -4.96 -4.37 -6.73
CA ARG A 70 -5.92 -3.49 -7.42
C ARG A 70 -5.28 -2.18 -7.86
N VAL A 71 -4.46 -1.56 -7.01
CA VAL A 71 -3.67 -0.37 -7.36
C VAL A 71 -2.75 -0.62 -8.54
N ASN A 72 -2.03 -1.76 -8.56
CA ASN A 72 -1.15 -2.11 -9.67
C ASN A 72 -1.92 -2.30 -10.98
N ALA A 73 -3.07 -3.00 -10.93
CA ALA A 73 -3.93 -3.19 -12.09
C ALA A 73 -4.46 -1.86 -12.63
N PHE A 74 -4.89 -0.94 -11.75
CA PHE A 74 -5.34 0.40 -12.11
C PHE A 74 -4.25 1.20 -12.85
N ILE A 75 -3.02 1.19 -12.33
CA ILE A 75 -1.87 1.87 -12.95
C ILE A 75 -1.61 1.32 -14.36
N VAL A 76 -1.63 -0.01 -14.53
CA VAL A 76 -1.40 -0.65 -15.84
C VAL A 76 -2.51 -0.29 -16.82
N LYS A 77 -3.78 -0.36 -16.40
CA LYS A 77 -4.92 0.02 -17.25
C LYS A 77 -4.83 1.48 -17.70
N LYS A 78 -4.50 2.39 -16.77
CA LYS A 78 -4.31 3.82 -17.08
C LYS A 78 -3.21 4.02 -18.12
N LYS A 79 -2.07 3.35 -17.96
CA LYS A 79 -0.96 3.40 -18.93
C LYS A 79 -1.34 2.87 -20.32
N LYS A 80 -2.23 1.88 -20.38
CA LYS A 80 -2.72 1.30 -21.65
C LYS A 80 -3.87 2.08 -22.30
N GLY A 81 -4.39 3.14 -21.67
CA GLY A 81 -5.54 3.90 -22.17
C GLY A 81 -6.90 3.20 -22.01
N ASN A 82 -6.95 2.01 -21.40
CA ASN A 82 -8.18 1.21 -21.24
C ASN A 82 -8.83 1.39 -19.87
N LEU A 83 -8.66 2.55 -19.25
CA LEU A 83 -9.23 2.82 -17.94
C LEU A 83 -10.69 3.23 -18.11
N ASN A 84 -11.62 2.49 -17.48
CA ASN A 84 -13.00 2.92 -17.40
C ASN A 84 -13.17 3.63 -16.06
N HIS A 85 -13.10 4.97 -16.08
CA HIS A 85 -13.16 5.79 -14.87
C HIS A 85 -14.40 5.50 -14.02
N ASP A 86 -15.57 5.31 -14.63
CA ASP A 86 -16.81 5.06 -13.90
C ASP A 86 -16.83 3.71 -13.20
N LYS A 87 -16.05 2.72 -13.65
CA LYS A 87 -15.98 1.40 -13.00
C LYS A 87 -14.77 1.25 -12.08
N ASP A 88 -13.66 1.85 -12.48
CA ASP A 88 -12.39 1.74 -11.76
C ASP A 88 -12.29 2.76 -10.61
N LEU A 89 -13.08 3.86 -10.62
CA LEU A 89 -13.14 4.88 -9.56
C LEU A 89 -14.50 5.08 -8.87
N ALA A 90 -15.65 4.75 -9.49
CA ALA A 90 -16.97 4.94 -8.85
C ALA A 90 -17.33 3.81 -7.89
#